data_AF-A0A937UD51-F1
#
_entry.id   AF-A0A937UD51-F1
#
_cell.length_a   1.000
_cell.length_b   1.000
_cell.length_c   1.000
_cell.angle_alpha   90.00
_cell.angle_beta   90.00
_cell.angle_gamma   90.00
#
_symmetry.space_group_name_H-M   'P 1'
#
loop_
_entity.id
_entity.type
_entity.pdbx_description
1 polymer ?
#
loop_
_entity_poly.entity_id
_entity_poly.type
_entity_poly.pdbx_seq_one_letter_code
_entity_poly.pdbx_strand_id
1 'polypeptide(L)'
;MEELGKLIEQYDNLTDKVYDPSVIKQCVFCGENPVSKNKEHILPRWLIEYTGDPKRPMNLPVWDFEKRAYSMKQVAFDQFVFPACEICNNRFAELEGKAKQAFLGLLEKRTINMQCAEILLDWFDKVRVGLWLAAQVWDKSPTQIQPKFHIQDRIAMHDRILWFSSCKQSQKCLRATGINDQIFKFIPSYVSLRVCNMAFVSASAIGLCAGPLGLPRIKIHRRTDDRHVDADIVMPNAGKRFNWPAAPTKFHMLAQACYSDLLRDIEIENSIRDRMIDKSKSKPHLYYNDRLVCLNDSAVKLDLYEYALSEDLSKAELQLYGKLRRHIVNAIPHHVEKSSRVWRKIMKRMLFLFPIGSSEVRQ
;
A
#
# COMPACT_ATOMS: atom_id res chain seq x y z
N MET A 1 3.24 0.63 33.01
CA MET A 1 2.57 -0.65 32.69
C MET A 1 1.07 -0.60 32.95
N GLU A 2 0.62 -0.05 34.08
CA GLU A 2 -0.81 0.07 34.43
C GLU A 2 -1.64 0.91 33.44
N GLU A 3 -1.11 2.02 32.92
CA GLU A 3 -1.79 2.78 31.85
C GLU A 3 -1.92 1.99 30.53
N LEU A 4 -0.99 1.07 30.24
CA LEU A 4 -1.07 0.22 29.06
C LEU A 4 -2.17 -0.83 29.23
N GLY A 5 -2.32 -1.37 30.45
CA GLY A 5 -3.44 -2.24 30.83
C GLY A 5 -4.79 -1.55 30.62
N LYS A 6 -4.96 -0.33 31.13
CA LYS A 6 -6.21 0.45 30.98
C LYS A 6 -6.52 0.84 29.53
N LEU A 7 -5.49 1.05 28.70
CA LEU A 7 -5.64 1.33 27.26
C LEU A 7 -6.03 0.09 26.46
N ILE A 8 -5.46 -1.06 26.80
CA ILE A 8 -5.84 -2.36 26.20
C ILE A 8 -7.26 -2.70 26.62
N GLU A 9 -7.62 -2.51 27.88
CA GLU A 9 -8.97 -2.76 28.40
C GLU A 9 -10.03 -1.82 27.79
N GLN A 10 -9.72 -0.53 27.58
CA GLN A 10 -10.59 0.37 26.81
C GLN A 10 -10.73 -0.01 25.34
N TYR A 11 -9.68 -0.57 24.74
CA TYR A 11 -9.71 -1.07 23.37
C TYR A 11 -10.55 -2.36 23.28
N ASP A 12 -10.35 -3.29 24.23
CA ASP A 12 -11.10 -4.54 24.36
C ASP A 12 -12.61 -4.25 24.51
N ASN A 13 -12.98 -3.26 25.32
CA ASN A 13 -14.38 -2.80 25.49
C ASN A 13 -14.99 -2.11 24.25
N LEU A 14 -14.17 -1.55 23.36
CA LEU A 14 -14.63 -1.02 22.07
C LEU A 14 -14.86 -2.14 21.03
N THR A 15 -14.22 -3.30 21.26
CA THR A 15 -14.26 -4.48 20.39
C THR A 15 -15.24 -5.56 20.88
N ASP A 16 -16.26 -5.22 21.68
CA ASP A 16 -17.34 -6.16 22.02
C ASP A 16 -18.50 -6.16 21.00
N LYS A 17 -18.41 -5.37 19.92
CA LYS A 17 -19.41 -5.38 18.84
C LYS A 17 -19.13 -6.50 17.84
N VAL A 18 -19.67 -7.68 18.16
CA VAL A 18 -19.83 -8.88 17.32
C VAL A 18 -19.30 -8.74 15.89
N TYR A 19 -18.16 -9.38 15.63
CA TYR A 19 -17.62 -9.63 14.29
C TYR A 19 -18.73 -10.10 13.34
N ASP A 20 -18.95 -9.39 12.24
CA ASP A 20 -19.87 -9.85 11.20
C ASP A 20 -19.15 -10.86 10.29
N PRO A 21 -19.49 -12.16 10.33
CA PRO A 21 -18.89 -13.17 9.47
C PRO A 21 -19.21 -12.98 7.98
N SER A 22 -20.04 -12.02 7.59
CA SER A 22 -20.37 -11.70 6.20
C SER A 22 -19.16 -11.28 5.37
N VAL A 23 -18.17 -10.59 5.95
CA VAL A 23 -16.96 -10.12 5.26
C VAL A 23 -16.14 -11.28 4.67
N ILE A 24 -16.17 -12.46 5.29
CA ILE A 24 -15.47 -13.66 4.80
C ILE A 24 -16.07 -14.17 3.48
N LYS A 25 -17.33 -13.80 3.20
CA LYS A 25 -18.09 -14.31 2.06
C LYS A 25 -18.23 -13.31 0.91
N GLN A 26 -17.76 -12.08 1.07
CA GLN A 26 -17.86 -11.02 0.08
C GLN A 26 -16.79 -11.15 -1.02
N CYS A 27 -17.11 -10.61 -2.19
CA CYS A 27 -16.18 -10.49 -3.30
C CYS A 27 -15.06 -9.52 -2.93
N VAL A 28 -13.80 -9.96 -2.99
CA VAL A 28 -12.64 -9.14 -2.65
C VAL A 28 -12.45 -7.92 -3.55
N PHE A 29 -13.10 -7.93 -4.73
CA PHE A 29 -13.03 -6.82 -5.69
C PHE A 29 -14.07 -5.73 -5.46
N CYS A 30 -15.34 -6.10 -5.32
CA CYS A 30 -16.45 -5.14 -5.25
C CYS A 30 -17.16 -5.08 -3.88
N GLY A 31 -16.89 -6.02 -2.98
CA GLY A 31 -17.54 -6.09 -1.66
C GLY A 31 -18.93 -6.69 -1.64
N GLU A 32 -19.54 -6.91 -2.78
CA GLU A 32 -20.84 -7.56 -2.87
C GLU A 32 -20.74 -9.08 -2.67
N ASN A 33 -21.86 -9.73 -2.39
CA ASN A 33 -21.92 -11.19 -2.37
C ASN A 33 -21.54 -11.75 -3.76
N PRO A 34 -20.59 -12.70 -3.85
CA PRO A 34 -20.12 -13.21 -5.13
C PRO A 34 -21.24 -13.87 -5.95
N VAL A 35 -21.44 -13.37 -7.16
CA VAL A 35 -22.25 -14.01 -8.21
C VAL A 35 -21.32 -14.91 -9.02
N SER A 36 -21.73 -16.17 -9.27
CA SER A 36 -20.91 -17.20 -9.92
C SER A 36 -19.54 -17.37 -9.25
N LYS A 37 -19.56 -17.91 -8.02
CA LYS A 37 -18.41 -17.95 -7.09
C LYS A 37 -17.12 -18.44 -7.76
N ASN A 38 -16.17 -17.53 -7.90
CA ASN A 38 -14.80 -17.83 -8.28
C ASN A 38 -13.86 -17.59 -7.08
N LYS A 39 -12.64 -18.12 -7.17
CA LYS A 39 -11.58 -17.93 -6.19
C LYS A 39 -10.48 -17.11 -6.83
N GLU A 40 -10.14 -16.01 -6.18
CA GLU A 40 -9.09 -15.10 -6.65
C GLU A 40 -7.81 -15.26 -5.84
N HIS A 41 -6.68 -15.27 -6.54
CA HIS A 41 -5.36 -15.18 -5.93
C HIS A 41 -4.93 -13.70 -5.84
N ILE A 42 -4.90 -13.13 -4.63
CA ILE A 42 -4.43 -11.76 -4.45
C ILE A 42 -2.99 -11.58 -4.95
N LEU A 43 -2.11 -12.53 -4.61
CA LEU A 43 -0.81 -12.67 -5.23
C LEU A 43 -0.97 -13.61 -6.43
N PRO A 44 -0.82 -13.12 -7.68
CA PRO A 44 -1.18 -13.89 -8.85
C PRO A 44 -0.46 -15.23 -8.96
N ARG A 45 -1.15 -16.23 -9.52
CA ARG A 45 -0.60 -17.57 -9.72
C ARG A 45 0.71 -17.57 -10.50
N TRP A 46 0.81 -16.76 -11.57
CA TRP A 46 2.05 -16.66 -12.35
C TRP A 46 3.24 -16.19 -11.53
N LEU A 47 3.02 -15.32 -10.53
CA LEU A 47 4.07 -14.81 -9.65
C LEU A 47 4.46 -15.85 -8.60
N ILE A 48 3.47 -16.58 -8.08
CA ILE A 48 3.68 -17.69 -7.16
C ILE A 48 4.56 -18.78 -7.82
N GLU A 49 4.24 -19.16 -9.05
CA GLU A 49 4.97 -20.16 -9.85
C GLU A 49 6.36 -19.66 -10.25
N TYR A 50 6.48 -18.39 -10.65
CA TYR A 50 7.77 -17.77 -10.99
C TYR A 50 8.79 -17.84 -9.85
N THR A 51 8.29 -17.76 -8.61
CA THR A 51 9.10 -17.68 -7.39
C THR A 51 9.29 -19.02 -6.67
N GLY A 52 8.71 -20.12 -7.16
CA GLY A 52 8.91 -21.47 -6.61
C GLY A 52 7.66 -22.36 -6.64
N ASP A 53 7.69 -23.45 -5.88
CA ASP A 53 6.56 -24.40 -5.78
C ASP A 53 5.32 -23.73 -5.16
N PRO A 54 4.16 -23.65 -5.85
CA PRO A 54 2.93 -23.07 -5.31
C PRO A 54 2.45 -23.67 -3.98
N LYS A 55 2.82 -24.91 -3.67
CA LYS A 55 2.46 -25.59 -2.42
C LYS A 55 3.36 -25.21 -1.23
N ARG A 56 4.44 -24.45 -1.47
CA ARG A 56 5.34 -24.00 -0.39
C ARG A 56 4.56 -23.19 0.67
N PRO A 57 4.90 -23.32 1.95
CA PRO A 57 4.22 -22.60 3.00
C PRO A 57 4.57 -21.11 2.95
N MET A 58 3.55 -20.28 3.09
CA MET A 58 3.70 -18.88 3.48
C MET A 58 3.43 -18.75 4.98
N ASN A 59 4.36 -18.09 5.66
CA ASN A 59 4.26 -17.78 7.07
C ASN A 59 3.58 -16.42 7.24
N LEU A 60 2.41 -16.41 7.87
CA LEU A 60 1.62 -15.21 8.15
C LEU A 60 1.51 -15.06 9.66
N PRO A 61 2.01 -13.97 10.26
CA PRO A 61 1.81 -13.75 11.68
C PRO A 61 0.36 -13.32 11.90
N VAL A 62 -0.29 -13.96 12.86
CA VAL A 62 -1.66 -13.71 13.29
C VAL A 62 -1.59 -13.26 14.73
N TRP A 63 -2.27 -12.17 15.07
CA TRP A 63 -2.35 -11.75 16.47
C TRP A 63 -3.38 -12.60 17.22
N ASP A 64 -2.92 -13.31 18.25
CA ASP A 64 -3.75 -14.07 19.18
C ASP A 64 -4.12 -13.15 20.35
N PHE A 65 -5.42 -12.82 20.49
CA PHE A 65 -5.93 -11.91 21.54
C PHE A 65 -5.92 -12.56 22.91
N GLU A 66 -6.26 -13.85 22.99
CA GLU A 66 -6.28 -14.59 24.25
C GLU A 66 -4.86 -14.64 24.84
N LYS A 67 -3.85 -14.88 23.99
CA LYS A 67 -2.45 -14.95 24.40
C LYS A 67 -1.73 -13.60 24.37
N ARG A 68 -2.37 -12.56 23.84
CA ARG A 68 -1.79 -11.22 23.58
C ARG A 68 -0.41 -11.30 22.91
N ALA A 69 -0.29 -12.19 21.92
CA ALA A 69 0.97 -12.50 21.27
C ALA A 69 0.76 -12.78 19.78
N TYR A 70 1.79 -12.55 18.97
CA TYR A 70 1.78 -13.03 17.58
C TYR A 70 2.07 -14.53 17.54
N SER A 71 1.27 -15.25 16.77
CA SER A 71 1.50 -16.64 16.37
C SER A 71 1.76 -16.71 14.87
N MET A 72 2.43 -17.75 14.38
CA MET A 72 2.65 -17.95 12.95
C MET A 72 1.65 -18.96 12.40
N LYS A 73 0.80 -18.52 11.48
CA LYS A 73 -0.06 -19.41 10.69
C LYS A 73 0.62 -19.74 9.37
N GLN A 74 0.60 -21.01 9.00
CA GLN A 74 1.10 -21.48 7.72
C GLN A 74 -0.05 -21.77 6.77
N VAL A 75 0.03 -21.23 5.56
CA VAL A 75 -0.91 -21.48 4.46
C VAL A 75 -0.09 -21.64 3.18
N ALA A 76 -0.41 -22.62 2.36
CA ALA A 76 0.25 -22.76 1.06
C ALA A 76 -0.10 -21.58 0.14
N PHE A 77 0.82 -21.14 -0.72
CA PHE A 77 0.55 -20.00 -1.61
C PHE A 77 -0.62 -20.27 -2.56
N ASP A 78 -0.79 -21.49 -3.06
CA ASP A 78 -1.93 -21.89 -3.90
C ASP A 78 -3.28 -21.94 -3.15
N GLN A 79 -3.25 -21.96 -1.81
CA GLN A 79 -4.42 -21.86 -0.96
C GLN A 79 -4.70 -20.41 -0.52
N PHE A 80 -3.86 -19.45 -0.91
CA PHE A 80 -4.06 -18.01 -0.70
C PHE A 80 -5.12 -17.45 -1.65
N VAL A 81 -6.38 -17.84 -1.43
CA VAL A 81 -7.48 -17.49 -2.32
C VAL A 81 -8.68 -16.91 -1.58
N PHE A 82 -9.36 -15.98 -2.24
CA PHE A 82 -10.49 -15.23 -1.67
C PHE A 82 -11.71 -15.27 -2.60
N PRO A 83 -12.93 -15.12 -2.07
CA PRO A 83 -14.12 -15.10 -2.92
C PRO A 83 -14.09 -13.93 -3.89
N ALA A 84 -14.51 -14.18 -5.13
CA ALA A 84 -14.65 -13.16 -6.15
C ALA A 84 -15.85 -13.45 -7.06
N CYS A 85 -16.50 -12.40 -7.55
CA CYS A 85 -17.42 -12.50 -8.67
C CYS A 85 -16.64 -12.91 -9.93
N GLU A 86 -17.22 -13.75 -10.78
CA GLU A 86 -16.59 -14.15 -12.05
C GLU A 86 -16.26 -12.94 -12.94
N ILE A 87 -17.19 -12.01 -13.09
CA ILE A 87 -17.00 -10.80 -13.93
C ILE A 87 -15.86 -9.94 -13.39
N CYS A 88 -15.82 -9.71 -12.07
CA CYS A 88 -14.71 -8.97 -11.46
C CYS A 88 -13.39 -9.71 -11.69
N ASN A 89 -13.37 -11.02 -11.44
CA ASN A 89 -12.16 -11.82 -11.59
C ASN A 89 -11.62 -11.79 -13.03
N ASN A 90 -12.48 -11.90 -14.03
CA ASN A 90 -12.09 -11.85 -15.45
C ASN A 90 -11.50 -10.48 -15.83
N ARG A 91 -12.11 -9.38 -15.36
CA ARG A 91 -11.59 -8.02 -15.57
C ARG A 91 -10.19 -7.87 -14.96
N PHE A 92 -10.00 -8.39 -13.74
CA PHE A 92 -8.72 -8.31 -13.05
C PHE A 92 -7.68 -9.27 -13.63
N ALA A 93 -8.08 -10.41 -14.19
CA ALA A 93 -7.19 -11.30 -14.92
C ALA A 93 -6.56 -10.62 -16.15
N GLU A 94 -7.29 -9.73 -16.83
CA GLU A 94 -6.73 -8.92 -17.92
C GLU A 94 -5.64 -7.96 -17.41
N LEU A 95 -5.91 -7.26 -16.29
CA LEU A 95 -4.92 -6.40 -15.63
C LEU A 95 -3.69 -7.22 -15.22
N GLU A 96 -3.87 -8.41 -14.66
CA GLU A 96 -2.77 -9.28 -14.27
C GLU A 96 -1.95 -9.79 -15.45
N GLY A 97 -2.60 -10.12 -16.57
CA GLY A 97 -1.93 -10.51 -17.80
C GLY A 97 -1.01 -9.41 -18.32
N LYS A 98 -1.50 -8.17 -18.34
CA LYS A 98 -0.72 -6.98 -18.69
C LYS A 98 0.39 -6.70 -17.68
N ALA A 99 0.09 -6.79 -16.38
CA ALA A 99 1.04 -6.58 -15.31
C ALA A 99 2.17 -7.60 -15.32
N LYS A 100 1.90 -8.86 -15.63
CA LYS A 100 2.93 -9.90 -15.82
C LYS A 100 3.95 -9.45 -16.87
N GLN A 101 3.50 -8.97 -18.02
CA GLN A 101 4.41 -8.53 -19.09
C GLN A 101 5.27 -7.34 -18.64
N ALA A 102 4.65 -6.31 -18.05
CA ALA A 102 5.36 -5.14 -17.55
C ALA A 102 6.35 -5.51 -16.42
N PHE A 103 5.95 -6.40 -15.51
CA PHE A 103 6.75 -6.84 -14.38
C PHE A 103 7.96 -7.67 -14.82
N LEU A 104 7.77 -8.66 -15.70
CA LEU A 104 8.87 -9.46 -16.24
C LEU A 104 9.84 -8.58 -17.05
N GLY A 105 9.31 -7.63 -17.84
CA GLY A 105 10.15 -6.65 -18.52
C GLY A 105 11.01 -5.83 -17.55
N LEU A 106 10.46 -5.43 -16.41
CA LEU A 106 11.21 -4.73 -15.37
C LEU A 106 12.29 -5.62 -14.72
N LEU A 107 11.99 -6.89 -14.43
CA LEU A 107 12.99 -7.85 -13.91
C LEU A 107 14.16 -8.03 -14.90
N GLU A 108 13.86 -8.04 -16.19
CA GLU A 108 14.84 -8.15 -17.27
C GLU A 108 15.53 -6.82 -17.62
N LYS A 109 15.30 -5.76 -16.82
CA LYS A 109 15.88 -4.42 -17.03
C LYS A 109 15.53 -3.82 -18.40
N ARG A 110 14.37 -4.20 -18.95
CA ARG A 110 13.84 -3.60 -20.18
C ARG A 110 13.36 -2.18 -19.92
N THR A 111 13.10 -1.46 -21.02
CA THR A 111 12.59 -0.10 -20.97
C THR A 111 11.18 -0.04 -20.37
N ILE A 112 10.91 0.98 -19.56
CA ILE A 112 9.56 1.29 -19.07
C ILE A 112 9.02 2.49 -19.84
N ASN A 113 7.81 2.36 -20.37
CA ASN A 113 7.03 3.46 -20.94
C ASN A 113 5.86 3.84 -20.01
N MET A 114 5.09 4.87 -20.40
CA MET A 114 3.92 5.34 -19.65
C MET A 114 2.93 4.22 -19.35
N GLN A 115 2.54 3.43 -20.37
CA GLN A 115 1.54 2.37 -20.22
C GLN A 115 1.99 1.29 -19.22
N CYS A 116 3.25 0.84 -19.31
CA CYS A 116 3.82 -0.10 -18.35
C CYS A 116 3.80 0.45 -16.93
N ALA A 117 4.12 1.74 -16.74
CA ALA A 117 4.09 2.37 -15.43
C ALA A 117 2.68 2.41 -14.83
N GLU A 118 1.66 2.77 -15.63
CA GLU A 118 0.26 2.78 -15.17
C GLU A 118 -0.23 1.39 -14.78
N ILE A 119 0.06 0.39 -15.61
CA ILE A 119 -0.30 -1.01 -15.35
C ILE A 119 0.34 -1.49 -14.04
N LEU A 120 1.63 -1.21 -13.83
CA LEU A 120 2.32 -1.58 -12.60
C LEU A 120 1.69 -0.90 -11.38
N LEU A 121 1.39 0.40 -11.46
CA LEU A 121 0.78 1.14 -10.37
C LEU A 121 -0.64 0.61 -10.05
N ASP A 122 -1.48 0.33 -11.06
CA ASP A 122 -2.82 -0.25 -10.89
C ASP A 122 -2.73 -1.65 -10.24
N TRP A 123 -1.78 -2.47 -10.69
CA TRP A 123 -1.58 -3.81 -10.15
C TRP A 123 -1.08 -3.78 -8.71
N PHE A 124 -0.17 -2.86 -8.35
CA PHE A 124 0.27 -2.71 -6.96
C PHE A 124 -0.83 -2.17 -6.05
N ASP A 125 -1.76 -1.34 -6.54
CA ASP A 125 -2.98 -0.98 -5.79
C ASP A 125 -3.84 -2.22 -5.51
N LYS A 126 -4.04 -3.09 -6.50
CA LYS A 126 -4.75 -4.37 -6.35
C LYS A 126 -4.10 -5.26 -5.30
N VAL A 127 -2.78 -5.46 -5.38
CA VAL A 127 -2.03 -6.29 -4.41
C VAL A 127 -2.12 -5.69 -3.01
N ARG A 128 -1.90 -4.38 -2.85
CA ARG A 128 -1.92 -3.70 -1.55
C ARG A 128 -3.28 -3.81 -0.86
N VAL A 129 -4.36 -3.47 -1.57
CA VAL A 129 -5.71 -3.52 -0.99
C VAL A 129 -6.16 -4.98 -0.77
N GLY A 130 -5.82 -5.87 -1.70
CA GLY A 130 -6.10 -7.31 -1.55
C GLY A 130 -5.41 -7.94 -0.35
N LEU A 131 -4.14 -7.61 -0.09
CA LEU A 131 -3.41 -8.08 1.09
C LEU A 131 -4.00 -7.55 2.39
N TRP A 132 -4.51 -6.31 2.39
CA TRP A 132 -5.22 -5.76 3.53
C TRP A 132 -6.54 -6.51 3.80
N LEU A 133 -7.36 -6.73 2.77
CA LEU A 133 -8.60 -7.51 2.89
C LEU A 133 -8.32 -8.94 3.36
N ALA A 134 -7.27 -9.56 2.83
CA ALA A 134 -6.80 -10.87 3.25
C ALA A 134 -6.45 -10.92 4.75
N ALA A 135 -5.74 -9.91 5.24
CA ALA A 135 -5.41 -9.80 6.66
C ALA A 135 -6.67 -9.70 7.53
N GLN A 136 -7.71 -8.96 7.10
CA GLN A 136 -8.97 -8.86 7.85
C GLN A 136 -9.69 -10.21 7.98
N VAL A 137 -9.69 -11.01 6.92
CA VAL A 137 -10.31 -12.35 6.90
C VAL A 137 -9.56 -13.31 7.83
N TRP A 138 -8.23 -13.26 7.84
CA TRP A 138 -7.42 -14.26 8.54
C TRP A 138 -7.13 -13.98 10.00
N ASP A 139 -6.95 -12.72 10.34
CA ASP A 139 -6.87 -12.34 11.73
C ASP A 139 -8.23 -12.55 12.44
N LYS A 140 -9.29 -12.90 11.70
CA LYS A 140 -10.68 -12.95 12.18
C LYS A 140 -11.09 -11.59 12.78
N SER A 141 -10.68 -10.52 12.09
CA SER A 141 -10.72 -9.09 12.43
C SER A 141 -11.09 -8.78 13.90
N PRO A 142 -10.14 -8.93 14.82
CA PRO A 142 -10.29 -8.50 16.20
C PRO A 142 -10.42 -6.98 16.33
N THR A 143 -9.94 -6.25 15.33
CA THR A 143 -10.07 -4.79 15.22
C THR A 143 -11.48 -4.37 14.85
N GLN A 144 -12.37 -5.32 14.51
CA GLN A 144 -13.74 -5.09 14.06
C GLN A 144 -13.84 -4.08 12.92
N ILE A 145 -12.80 -4.04 12.09
CA ILE A 145 -12.76 -3.14 10.94
C ILE A 145 -13.62 -3.80 9.88
N GLN A 146 -14.82 -3.26 9.69
CA GLN A 146 -15.62 -3.56 8.52
C GLN A 146 -15.01 -2.82 7.32
N PRO A 147 -14.53 -3.54 6.29
CA PRO A 147 -14.00 -2.89 5.11
C PRO A 147 -15.08 -2.01 4.47
N LYS A 148 -14.79 -0.72 4.34
CA LYS A 148 -15.69 0.24 3.66
C LYS A 148 -15.39 0.39 2.18
N PHE A 149 -14.38 -0.32 1.69
CA PHE A 149 -13.92 -0.29 0.32
C PHE A 149 -13.22 -1.60 -0.01
N HIS A 150 -13.19 -1.91 -1.29
CA HIS A 150 -12.60 -3.12 -1.84
C HIS A 150 -11.55 -2.75 -2.90
N ILE A 151 -10.99 -3.74 -3.59
CA ILE A 151 -9.92 -3.50 -4.57
C ILE A 151 -10.37 -2.51 -5.65
N GLN A 152 -11.58 -2.70 -6.22
CA GLN A 152 -12.07 -1.87 -7.32
C GLN A 152 -12.23 -0.39 -6.91
N ASP A 153 -12.63 -0.14 -5.67
CA ASP A 153 -12.92 1.20 -5.16
C ASP A 153 -11.66 2.03 -4.90
N ARG A 154 -10.47 1.45 -5.02
CA ARG A 154 -9.21 2.08 -4.59
C ARG A 154 -8.14 2.20 -5.65
N ILE A 155 -8.31 1.53 -6.79
CA ILE A 155 -7.33 1.59 -7.88
C ILE A 155 -7.26 2.99 -8.43
N ALA A 156 -6.06 3.57 -8.39
CA ALA A 156 -5.78 4.90 -8.92
C ALA A 156 -6.72 5.99 -8.38
N MET A 157 -7.26 5.82 -7.17
CA MET A 157 -8.11 6.81 -6.51
C MET A 157 -7.31 7.87 -5.74
N HIS A 158 -6.09 7.55 -5.33
CA HIS A 158 -5.21 8.48 -4.63
C HIS A 158 -3.82 8.48 -5.27
N ASP A 159 -3.06 9.55 -4.99
CA ASP A 159 -1.65 9.62 -5.34
C ASP A 159 -0.93 8.33 -4.94
N ARG A 160 -0.10 7.85 -5.85
CA ARG A 160 0.48 6.52 -5.79
C ARG A 160 1.94 6.54 -6.15
N ILE A 161 2.73 5.81 -5.36
CA ILE A 161 4.16 5.66 -5.56
C ILE A 161 4.51 4.17 -5.54
N LEU A 162 5.40 3.79 -6.44
CA LEU A 162 6.07 2.50 -6.44
C LEU A 162 7.58 2.72 -6.49
N TRP A 163 8.25 2.49 -5.37
CA TRP A 163 9.71 2.36 -5.34
C TRP A 163 10.12 0.95 -5.68
N PHE A 164 11.21 0.81 -6.42
CA PHE A 164 11.78 -0.49 -6.72
C PHE A 164 13.30 -0.44 -6.84
N SER A 165 13.96 -1.53 -6.47
CA SER A 165 15.40 -1.70 -6.61
C SER A 165 15.76 -3.17 -6.77
N SER A 166 17.00 -3.42 -7.20
CA SER A 166 17.54 -4.75 -7.47
C SER A 166 18.72 -5.07 -6.55
N CYS A 167 18.98 -6.35 -6.36
CA CYS A 167 20.13 -6.88 -5.62
C CYS A 167 20.85 -7.93 -6.47
N LYS A 168 22.14 -8.14 -6.20
CA LYS A 168 22.97 -9.14 -6.88
C LYS A 168 22.58 -10.59 -6.60
N GLN A 169 21.93 -10.85 -5.47
CA GLN A 169 21.69 -12.22 -5.02
C GLN A 169 20.38 -12.80 -5.57
N SER A 170 20.48 -13.94 -6.28
CA SER A 170 19.32 -14.65 -6.84
C SER A 170 18.72 -15.67 -5.87
N GLN A 171 18.03 -15.22 -4.83
CA GLN A 171 17.13 -16.12 -4.10
C GLN A 171 15.74 -16.04 -4.71
N LYS A 172 15.21 -17.15 -5.22
CA LYS A 172 13.79 -17.24 -5.58
C LYS A 172 12.97 -17.06 -4.31
N CYS A 173 12.26 -15.94 -4.21
CA CYS A 173 11.44 -15.64 -3.05
C CYS A 173 10.23 -14.80 -3.45
N LEU A 174 9.16 -14.96 -2.69
CA LEU A 174 7.99 -14.10 -2.72
C LEU A 174 7.66 -13.78 -1.27
N ARG A 175 7.73 -12.50 -0.90
CA ARG A 175 7.47 -12.07 0.47
C ARG A 175 6.73 -10.74 0.46
N ALA A 176 5.58 -10.69 1.12
CA ALA A 176 4.93 -9.43 1.46
C ALA A 176 5.34 -9.01 2.88
N THR A 177 5.74 -7.75 3.03
CA THR A 177 6.11 -7.13 4.31
C THR A 177 5.19 -5.92 4.57
N GLY A 178 5.01 -5.57 5.84
CA GLY A 178 4.11 -4.48 6.27
C GLY A 178 2.64 -4.87 6.46
N ILE A 179 2.20 -6.03 5.94
CA ILE A 179 0.81 -6.50 6.07
C ILE A 179 0.35 -6.69 7.52
N ASN A 180 1.30 -6.86 8.45
CA ASN A 180 1.04 -7.11 9.86
C ASN A 180 1.22 -5.86 10.72
N ASP A 181 1.65 -4.74 10.12
CA ASP A 181 1.72 -3.49 10.84
C ASP A 181 0.31 -3.06 11.21
N GLN A 182 0.14 -2.73 12.48
CA GLN A 182 -1.15 -2.33 13.01
C GLN A 182 -1.67 -1.10 12.27
N ILE A 183 -0.80 -0.19 11.85
CA ILE A 183 -1.18 0.94 10.99
C ILE A 183 -1.76 0.45 9.67
N PHE A 184 -1.17 -0.56 9.04
CA PHE A 184 -1.65 -1.10 7.77
C PHE A 184 -3.06 -1.67 7.89
N LYS A 185 -3.40 -2.27 9.04
CA LYS A 185 -4.75 -2.76 9.33
C LYS A 185 -5.80 -1.65 9.31
N PHE A 186 -5.46 -0.44 9.77
CA PHE A 186 -6.37 0.72 9.76
C PHE A 186 -6.28 1.53 8.47
N ILE A 187 -5.09 1.63 7.90
CA ILE A 187 -4.76 2.50 6.78
C ILE A 187 -3.88 1.69 5.83
N PRO A 188 -4.47 1.02 4.83
CA PRO A 188 -3.72 0.16 3.92
C PRO A 188 -2.92 0.98 2.90
N SER A 189 -2.28 2.06 3.31
CA SER A 189 -1.64 3.03 2.44
C SER A 189 -0.26 2.61 1.95
N TYR A 190 0.30 1.49 2.42
CA TYR A 190 1.66 1.12 2.03
C TYR A 190 1.94 -0.36 2.27
N VAL A 191 2.64 -1.01 1.34
CA VAL A 191 3.04 -2.42 1.45
C VAL A 191 4.38 -2.59 0.76
N SER A 192 5.17 -3.56 1.20
CA SER A 192 6.33 -3.97 0.42
C SER A 192 6.22 -5.41 -0.05
N LEU A 193 6.69 -5.65 -1.26
CA LEU A 193 6.70 -6.93 -1.93
C LEU A 193 8.12 -7.20 -2.41
N ARG A 194 8.67 -8.34 -2.00
CA ARG A 194 9.95 -8.83 -2.47
C ARG A 194 9.71 -9.99 -3.41
N VAL A 195 10.30 -9.89 -4.61
CA VAL A 195 10.21 -10.90 -5.66
C VAL A 195 11.61 -11.18 -6.16
N CYS A 196 12.10 -12.38 -5.88
CA CYS A 196 13.45 -12.78 -6.20
C CYS A 196 14.51 -11.78 -5.65
N ASN A 197 15.27 -11.17 -6.55
CA ASN A 197 16.30 -10.20 -6.25
C ASN A 197 15.80 -8.73 -6.34
N MET A 198 14.49 -8.52 -6.51
CA MET A 198 13.89 -7.19 -6.54
C MET A 198 13.04 -6.93 -5.30
N ALA A 199 13.13 -5.72 -4.78
CA ALA A 199 12.25 -5.22 -3.73
C ALA A 199 11.40 -4.09 -4.28
N PHE A 200 10.12 -4.12 -3.91
CA PHE A 200 9.12 -3.14 -4.28
C PHE A 200 8.50 -2.57 -3.02
N VAL A 201 8.34 -1.25 -2.96
CA VAL A 201 7.57 -0.59 -1.90
C VAL A 201 6.48 0.24 -2.59
N SER A 202 5.24 -0.12 -2.36
CA SER A 202 4.08 0.62 -2.87
C SER A 202 3.50 1.49 -1.76
N ALA A 203 3.10 2.70 -2.09
CA ALA A 203 2.34 3.57 -1.22
C ALA A 203 1.23 4.32 -1.97
N SER A 204 0.12 4.56 -1.29
CA SER A 204 -1.02 5.32 -1.81
C SER A 204 -1.71 6.12 -0.71
N ALA A 205 -1.78 7.44 -0.86
CA ALA A 205 -2.42 8.34 0.08
C ALA A 205 -2.80 9.67 -0.60
N ILE A 206 -3.80 10.37 -0.07
CA ILE A 206 -4.20 11.68 -0.60
C ILE A 206 -3.03 12.67 -0.47
N GLY A 207 -2.69 13.36 -1.57
CA GLY A 207 -1.67 14.40 -1.59
C GLY A 207 -0.22 13.90 -1.44
N LEU A 208 0.02 12.59 -1.57
CA LEU A 208 1.35 11.98 -1.47
C LEU A 208 2.33 12.48 -2.55
N CYS A 209 1.85 12.69 -3.78
CA CYS A 209 2.65 13.02 -4.96
C CYS A 209 2.37 14.42 -5.51
N ALA A 210 1.16 14.95 -5.32
CA ALA A 210 0.71 16.16 -6.02
C ALA A 210 1.68 17.34 -5.83
N GLY A 211 1.99 17.70 -4.58
CA GLY A 211 2.92 18.79 -4.27
C GLY A 211 4.32 18.57 -4.86
N PRO A 212 4.98 17.42 -4.59
CA PRO A 212 6.27 17.10 -5.18
C PRO A 212 6.30 17.11 -6.72
N LEU A 213 5.19 16.75 -7.39
CA LEU A 213 5.05 16.77 -8.85
C LEU A 213 4.73 18.16 -9.43
N GLY A 214 4.70 19.21 -8.60
CA GLY A 214 4.34 20.56 -9.04
C GLY A 214 2.85 20.74 -9.32
N LEU A 215 2.01 19.83 -8.81
CA LEU A 215 0.56 19.87 -8.96
C LEU A 215 -0.10 20.43 -7.68
N PRO A 216 -1.29 21.04 -7.79
CA PRO A 216 -2.07 21.49 -6.63
C PRO A 216 -2.27 20.34 -5.63
N ARG A 217 -2.04 20.61 -4.34
CA ARG A 217 -2.29 19.63 -3.26
C ARG A 217 -3.37 20.12 -2.31
N ILE A 218 -4.16 19.18 -1.80
CA ILE A 218 -5.13 19.46 -0.74
C ILE A 218 -4.38 19.51 0.59
N LYS A 219 -4.50 20.63 1.30
CA LYS A 219 -4.07 20.77 2.68
C LYS A 219 -5.31 20.77 3.54
N ILE A 220 -5.49 19.73 4.34
CA ILE A 220 -6.63 19.63 5.26
C ILE A 220 -6.35 20.48 6.50
N HIS A 221 -7.27 21.38 6.84
CA HIS A 221 -7.27 22.22 8.04
C HIS A 221 -7.99 21.53 9.19
N ARG A 222 -8.15 22.25 10.32
CA ARG A 222 -8.83 21.71 11.50
C ARG A 222 -10.26 21.27 11.14
N ARG A 223 -10.76 20.22 11.80
CA ARG A 223 -12.23 20.05 11.89
C ARG A 223 -12.75 21.18 12.78
N THR A 224 -13.56 22.04 12.20
CA THR A 224 -14.21 23.16 12.89
C THR A 224 -15.43 22.64 13.68
N ASP A 225 -16.04 21.54 13.21
CA ASP A 225 -17.03 20.71 13.92
C ASP A 225 -17.02 19.24 13.41
N ASP A 226 -17.90 18.37 13.95
CA ASP A 226 -17.97 16.94 13.59
C ASP A 226 -18.48 16.67 12.16
N ARG A 227 -18.90 17.70 11.40
CA ARG A 227 -19.57 17.55 10.10
C ARG A 227 -18.79 18.16 8.93
N HIS A 228 -17.89 19.11 9.17
CA HIS A 228 -17.15 19.79 8.09
C HIS A 228 -15.63 19.69 8.26
N VAL A 229 -14.94 19.49 7.13
CA VAL A 229 -13.48 19.49 7.05
C VAL A 229 -13.08 20.67 6.18
N ASP A 230 -12.52 21.71 6.79
CA ASP A 230 -11.93 22.81 6.04
C ASP A 230 -10.67 22.30 5.34
N ALA A 231 -10.52 22.60 4.05
CA ALA A 231 -9.36 22.21 3.27
C ALA A 231 -9.00 23.31 2.28
N ASP A 232 -7.71 23.67 2.24
CA ASP A 232 -7.17 24.60 1.26
C ASP A 232 -6.53 23.83 0.11
N ILE A 233 -6.65 24.36 -1.10
CA ILE A 233 -5.80 23.93 -2.21
C ILE A 233 -4.54 24.77 -2.18
N VAL A 234 -3.41 24.12 -1.94
CA VAL A 234 -2.10 24.75 -1.91
C VAL A 234 -1.39 24.48 -3.22
N MET A 235 -1.15 25.55 -3.99
CA MET A 235 -0.26 25.49 -5.14
C MET A 235 1.18 25.32 -4.67
N PRO A 236 1.96 24.40 -5.25
CA PRO A 236 3.35 24.23 -4.89
C PRO A 236 4.14 25.48 -5.30
N ASN A 237 5.00 25.97 -4.40
CA ASN A 237 5.98 27.00 -4.76
C ASN A 237 6.95 26.40 -5.78
N ALA A 238 6.88 26.88 -7.03
CA ALA A 238 7.81 26.52 -8.07
C ALA A 238 9.26 26.71 -7.56
N GLY A 239 10.08 25.66 -7.63
CA GLY A 239 11.52 25.76 -7.37
C GLY A 239 12.07 25.08 -6.11
N LYS A 240 11.25 24.62 -5.15
CA LYS A 240 11.77 23.84 -4.00
C LYS A 240 11.69 22.33 -4.27
N ARG A 241 12.72 21.79 -4.94
CA ARG A 241 12.96 20.34 -5.16
C ARG A 241 13.05 19.49 -3.87
N PHE A 242 13.06 20.13 -2.70
CA PHE A 242 13.38 19.51 -1.40
C PHE A 242 12.25 18.70 -0.73
N ASN A 243 11.05 18.64 -1.32
CA ASN A 243 9.92 17.93 -0.70
C ASN A 243 9.64 16.55 -1.30
N TRP A 244 10.46 16.08 -2.23
CA TRP A 244 10.42 14.68 -2.61
C TRP A 244 10.84 13.84 -1.40
N PRO A 245 10.15 12.75 -1.03
CA PRO A 245 10.80 11.73 -0.21
C PRO A 245 11.93 11.17 -1.06
N ALA A 246 13.10 11.82 -1.02
CA ALA A 246 14.26 11.44 -1.80
C ALA A 246 14.39 9.94 -1.66
N ALA A 247 14.17 9.23 -2.77
CA ALA A 247 14.26 7.79 -2.78
C ALA A 247 15.65 7.47 -2.19
N PRO A 248 15.76 6.45 -1.32
CA PRO A 248 17.08 6.03 -0.88
C PRO A 248 17.98 5.87 -2.10
N THR A 249 19.26 6.24 -1.98
CA THR A 249 20.23 6.07 -3.05
C THR A 249 20.09 4.66 -3.62
N LYS A 250 19.96 4.51 -4.95
CA LYS A 250 19.74 3.24 -5.71
C LYS A 250 18.31 2.71 -5.82
N PHE A 251 17.30 3.42 -5.33
CA PHE A 251 15.90 3.14 -5.67
C PHE A 251 15.45 3.98 -6.85
N HIS A 252 14.74 3.33 -7.78
CA HIS A 252 13.93 4.01 -8.78
C HIS A 252 12.51 4.13 -8.27
N MET A 253 11.78 5.08 -8.82
CA MET A 253 10.43 5.34 -8.33
C MET A 253 9.50 5.79 -9.44
N LEU A 254 8.36 5.12 -9.56
CA LEU A 254 7.21 5.57 -10.31
C LEU A 254 6.28 6.34 -9.38
N ALA A 255 5.82 7.52 -9.80
CA ALA A 255 4.85 8.31 -9.06
C ALA A 255 3.76 8.84 -9.99
N GLN A 256 2.53 8.90 -9.49
CA GLN A 256 1.40 9.50 -10.19
C GLN A 256 0.52 10.19 -9.16
N ALA A 257 0.17 11.45 -9.43
CA ALA A 257 -0.88 12.10 -8.67
C ALA A 257 -2.23 11.66 -9.23
N CYS A 258 -3.15 11.29 -8.34
CA CYS A 258 -4.51 10.92 -8.71
C CYS A 258 -5.46 11.79 -7.90
N TYR A 259 -6.28 12.53 -8.62
CA TYR A 259 -7.32 13.34 -8.03
C TYR A 259 -8.55 12.45 -7.90
N SER A 260 -8.85 12.04 -6.66
CA SER A 260 -10.03 11.25 -6.35
C SER A 260 -11.29 11.99 -6.79
N ASP A 261 -12.34 11.25 -7.15
CA ASP A 261 -13.69 11.80 -7.31
C ASP A 261 -14.19 12.54 -6.07
N LEU A 262 -13.59 12.29 -4.89
CA LEU A 262 -13.83 13.05 -3.65
C LEU A 262 -13.64 14.57 -3.81
N LEU A 263 -12.86 15.01 -4.81
CA LEU A 263 -12.68 16.42 -5.16
C LEU A 263 -13.88 17.02 -5.90
N ARG A 264 -14.76 16.19 -6.48
CA ARG A 264 -16.01 16.65 -7.09
C ARG A 264 -16.96 17.19 -6.04
N ASP A 265 -16.94 16.58 -4.86
CA ASP A 265 -17.84 16.91 -3.73
C ASP A 265 -17.35 18.10 -2.89
N ILE A 266 -16.12 18.57 -3.12
CA ILE A 266 -15.61 19.79 -2.49
C ILE A 266 -16.05 20.99 -3.36
N GLU A 267 -16.67 21.98 -2.74
CA GLU A 267 -16.90 23.29 -3.36
C GLU A 267 -15.53 23.95 -3.62
N ILE A 268 -15.07 23.83 -4.87
CA ILE A 268 -13.84 24.42 -5.36
C ILE A 268 -14.23 25.39 -6.47
N GLU A 269 -13.52 26.50 -6.57
CA GLU A 269 -13.66 27.44 -7.68
C GLU A 269 -13.64 26.70 -9.03
N ASN A 270 -14.63 26.96 -9.89
CA ASN A 270 -14.82 26.21 -11.14
C ASN A 270 -13.55 26.18 -12.02
N SER A 271 -12.77 27.28 -12.02
CA SER A 271 -11.52 27.39 -12.79
C SER A 271 -10.41 26.43 -12.35
N ILE A 272 -10.42 25.98 -11.09
CA ILE A 272 -9.49 24.98 -10.53
C ILE A 272 -10.08 23.58 -10.74
N ARG A 273 -11.38 23.44 -10.51
CA ARG A 273 -12.13 22.20 -10.74
C ARG A 273 -11.96 21.72 -12.19
N ASP A 274 -12.12 22.58 -13.18
CA ASP A 274 -11.99 22.23 -14.59
C ASP A 274 -10.57 21.74 -14.93
N ARG A 275 -9.52 22.34 -14.34
CA ARG A 275 -8.13 21.88 -14.51
C ARG A 275 -7.85 20.52 -13.86
N MET A 276 -8.59 20.18 -12.81
CA MET A 276 -8.46 18.91 -12.08
C MET A 276 -9.31 17.80 -12.70
N ILE A 277 -10.49 18.12 -13.23
CA ILE A 277 -11.43 17.16 -13.85
C ILE A 277 -10.90 16.65 -15.18
N ASP A 278 -10.33 17.52 -16.02
CA ASP A 278 -9.75 17.12 -17.32
C ASP A 278 -8.49 16.24 -17.17
N LYS A 279 -7.95 16.14 -15.93
CA LYS A 279 -6.76 15.36 -15.58
C LYS A 279 -6.96 14.56 -14.29
N SER A 280 -8.04 13.77 -14.23
CA SER A 280 -8.34 12.88 -13.08
C SER A 280 -7.12 12.07 -12.61
N LYS A 281 -6.19 11.78 -13.51
CA LYS A 281 -4.84 11.26 -13.21
C LYS A 281 -3.79 12.10 -13.92
N SER A 282 -2.71 12.44 -13.22
CA SER A 282 -1.51 13.00 -13.87
C SER A 282 -0.86 11.94 -14.74
N LYS A 283 0.01 12.32 -15.67
CA LYS A 283 0.92 11.33 -16.28
C LYS A 283 1.82 10.70 -15.20
N PRO A 284 2.18 9.41 -15.30
CA PRO A 284 3.22 8.82 -14.48
C PRO A 284 4.55 9.52 -14.67
N HIS A 285 5.27 9.69 -13.57
CA HIS A 285 6.63 10.21 -13.55
C HIS A 285 7.58 9.14 -13.02
N LEU A 286 8.78 9.10 -13.59
CA LEU A 286 9.87 8.23 -13.17
C LEU A 286 10.97 9.10 -12.56
N TYR A 287 11.32 8.84 -11.30
CA TYR A 287 12.55 9.34 -10.71
C TYR A 287 13.67 8.31 -10.91
N TYR A 288 14.69 8.70 -11.66
CA TYR A 288 15.84 7.88 -12.07
C TYR A 288 17.05 8.78 -12.28
N ASN A 289 18.25 8.36 -11.84
CA ASN A 289 19.50 9.14 -11.92
C ASN A 289 19.36 10.61 -11.46
N ASP A 290 18.75 10.80 -10.29
CA ASP A 290 18.50 12.12 -9.69
C ASP A 290 17.69 13.09 -10.56
N ARG A 291 16.93 12.56 -11.51
CA ARG A 291 16.05 13.30 -12.39
C ARG A 291 14.65 12.73 -12.32
N LEU A 292 13.69 13.64 -12.21
CA LEU A 292 12.28 13.33 -12.40
C LEU A 292 11.94 13.52 -13.87
N VAL A 293 11.48 12.46 -14.53
CA VAL A 293 11.09 12.45 -15.94
C VAL A 293 9.61 12.12 -16.03
N CYS A 294 8.83 12.98 -16.68
CA CYS A 294 7.46 12.64 -17.04
C CYS A 294 7.50 11.56 -18.12
N LEU A 295 6.87 10.40 -17.86
CA LEU A 295 6.80 9.34 -18.85
C LEU A 295 5.76 9.72 -19.91
N ASN A 296 6.22 9.84 -21.15
CA ASN A 296 5.37 9.95 -22.33
C ASN A 296 5.34 8.60 -23.06
N ASP A 297 4.96 8.58 -24.34
CA ASP A 297 4.95 7.36 -25.16
C ASP A 297 6.37 6.80 -25.42
N SER A 298 7.41 7.57 -25.14
CA SER A 298 8.80 7.13 -25.25
C SER A 298 9.20 6.20 -24.11
N ALA A 299 9.91 5.13 -24.45
CA ALA A 299 10.39 4.14 -23.47
C ALA A 299 11.72 4.59 -22.83
N VAL A 300 11.84 4.46 -21.52
CA VAL A 300 13.06 4.81 -20.75
C VAL A 300 13.77 3.53 -20.34
N LYS A 301 15.04 3.37 -20.74
CA LYS A 301 15.88 2.24 -20.30
C LYS A 301 16.31 2.47 -18.86
N LEU A 302 16.10 1.48 -18.00
CA LEU A 302 16.45 1.55 -16.60
C LEU A 302 17.79 0.87 -16.33
N ASP A 303 18.74 1.65 -15.83
CA ASP A 303 19.93 1.08 -15.19
C ASP A 303 19.59 0.80 -13.73
N LEU A 304 19.11 -0.41 -13.45
CA LEU A 304 18.84 -0.85 -12.09
C LEU A 304 20.18 -0.96 -11.34
N TYR A 305 20.41 -0.05 -10.39
CA TYR A 305 21.50 -0.18 -9.45
C TYR A 305 21.28 -1.42 -8.60
N GLU A 306 22.35 -2.19 -8.41
CA GLU A 306 22.31 -3.41 -7.62
C GLU A 306 22.89 -3.17 -6.23
N TYR A 307 22.12 -3.49 -5.20
CA TYR A 307 22.65 -3.66 -3.86
C TYR A 307 23.57 -4.89 -3.80
N ALA A 308 24.70 -4.75 -3.11
CA ALA A 308 25.71 -5.80 -3.02
C ALA A 308 25.17 -7.04 -2.31
N LEU A 309 24.41 -6.83 -1.22
CA LEU A 309 23.84 -7.90 -0.41
C LEU A 309 22.34 -7.73 -0.21
N SER A 310 21.65 -8.86 -0.06
CA SER A 310 20.21 -8.94 0.23
C SER A 310 19.82 -8.21 1.53
N GLU A 311 20.73 -8.17 2.50
CA GLU A 311 20.53 -7.52 3.79
C GLU A 311 20.53 -5.99 3.66
N ASP A 312 21.41 -5.43 2.81
CA ASP A 312 21.46 -3.98 2.55
C ASP A 312 20.16 -3.49 1.92
N LEU A 313 19.63 -4.27 0.95
CA LEU A 313 18.35 -3.97 0.33
C LEU A 313 17.22 -4.01 1.38
N SER A 314 17.23 -5.02 2.26
CA SER A 314 16.25 -5.13 3.36
C SER A 314 16.32 -3.94 4.33
N LYS A 315 17.53 -3.49 4.68
CA LYS A 315 17.74 -2.30 5.52
C LYS A 315 17.20 -1.04 4.85
N ALA A 316 17.49 -0.86 3.57
CA ALA A 316 16.99 0.28 2.79
C ALA A 316 15.46 0.27 2.64
N GLU A 317 14.87 -0.90 2.38
CA GLU A 317 13.42 -1.12 2.36
C GLU A 317 12.79 -0.71 3.69
N LEU A 318 13.33 -1.18 4.82
CA LEU A 318 12.84 -0.84 6.17
C LEU A 318 12.96 0.66 6.49
N GLN A 319 14.05 1.32 6.05
CA GLN A 319 14.20 2.76 6.22
C GLN A 319 13.16 3.55 5.42
N LEU A 320 12.93 3.17 4.16
CA LEU A 320 11.91 3.76 3.31
C LEU A 320 10.52 3.55 3.91
N TYR A 321 10.24 2.32 4.33
CA TYR A 321 9.02 1.95 5.05
C TYR A 321 8.79 2.85 6.26
N GLY A 322 9.79 3.03 7.13
CA GLY A 322 9.70 3.89 8.31
C GLY A 322 9.47 5.38 7.97
N LYS A 323 10.07 5.90 6.89
CA LYS A 323 9.84 7.27 6.41
C LYS A 323 8.40 7.46 5.93
N LEU A 324 7.89 6.54 5.12
CA LEU A 324 6.52 6.59 4.60
C LEU A 324 5.49 6.49 5.70
N ARG A 325 5.70 5.55 6.62
CA ARG A 325 4.87 5.40 7.82
C ARG A 325 4.79 6.71 8.60
N ARG A 326 5.91 7.38 8.88
CA ARG A 326 5.90 8.70 9.55
C ARG A 326 5.18 9.76 8.73
N HIS A 327 5.43 9.81 7.42
CA HIS A 327 4.79 10.79 6.54
C HIS A 327 3.27 10.65 6.52
N ILE A 328 2.77 9.42 6.31
CA ILE A 328 1.34 9.10 6.30
C ILE A 328 0.73 9.41 7.67
N VAL A 329 1.36 8.97 8.77
CA VAL A 329 0.84 9.21 10.12
C VAL A 329 0.76 10.70 10.46
N ASN A 330 1.76 11.49 10.07
CA ASN A 330 1.77 12.93 10.29
C ASN A 330 0.77 13.67 9.40
N ALA A 331 0.39 13.09 8.25
CA ALA A 331 -0.61 13.65 7.34
C ALA A 331 -2.04 13.37 7.80
N ILE A 332 -2.27 12.42 8.72
CA ILE A 332 -3.58 12.20 9.32
C ILE A 332 -3.90 13.41 10.20
N PRO A 333 -5.01 14.14 9.96
CA PRO A 333 -5.36 15.31 10.74
C PRO A 333 -5.42 15.00 12.25
N HIS A 334 -4.86 15.89 13.08
CA HIS A 334 -4.80 15.74 14.54
C HIS A 334 -6.18 15.66 15.24
N HIS A 335 -7.29 15.79 14.50
CA HIS A 335 -8.69 15.95 14.97
C HIS A 335 -9.44 14.68 15.29
N VAL A 336 -8.76 13.54 15.34
CA VAL A 336 -9.30 12.36 16.05
C VAL A 336 -9.28 12.62 17.57
N GLU A 337 -9.43 13.86 18.07
CA GLU A 337 -8.76 14.30 19.29
C GLU A 337 -9.28 13.65 20.59
N LYS A 338 -10.56 13.26 20.64
CA LYS A 338 -11.14 12.52 21.79
C LYS A 338 -10.73 11.05 21.83
N SER A 339 -10.64 10.38 20.68
CA SER A 339 -10.04 9.05 20.53
C SER A 339 -8.50 9.11 20.45
N SER A 340 -7.90 10.29 20.19
CA SER A 340 -6.49 10.41 19.82
C SER A 340 -5.51 10.47 20.97
N ARG A 341 -5.92 10.74 22.21
CA ARG A 341 -4.95 10.59 23.32
C ARG A 341 -4.56 9.11 23.48
N VAL A 342 -5.57 8.23 23.35
CA VAL A 342 -5.42 6.78 23.29
C VAL A 342 -4.66 6.37 22.03
N TRP A 343 -5.09 6.81 20.84
CA TRP A 343 -4.42 6.47 19.59
C TRP A 343 -3.01 7.05 19.45
N ARG A 344 -2.72 8.27 19.92
CA ARG A 344 -1.36 8.82 19.93
C ARG A 344 -0.49 8.09 20.95
N LYS A 345 -1.00 7.68 22.12
CA LYS A 345 -0.26 6.82 23.06
C LYS A 345 0.00 5.42 22.47
N ILE A 346 -0.99 4.82 21.80
CA ILE A 346 -0.87 3.52 21.10
C ILE A 346 0.13 3.63 19.94
N MET A 347 -0.02 4.60 19.04
CA MET A 347 0.86 4.81 17.89
C MET A 347 2.28 5.22 18.29
N LYS A 348 2.44 6.09 19.30
CA LYS A 348 3.75 6.43 19.87
C LYS A 348 4.40 5.26 20.60
N ARG A 349 3.65 4.36 21.25
CA ARG A 349 4.22 3.16 21.91
C ARG A 349 4.46 2.00 20.91
N MET A 350 3.62 1.84 19.89
CA MET A 350 3.82 0.91 18.76
C MET A 350 5.04 1.28 17.92
N LEU A 351 5.38 2.57 17.85
CA LEU A 351 6.66 3.06 17.30
C LEU A 351 7.90 2.46 18.01
N PHE A 352 7.77 1.95 19.24
CA PHE A 352 8.87 1.40 20.05
C PHE A 352 8.78 -0.12 20.31
N LEU A 353 7.70 -0.80 19.90
CA LEU A 353 7.45 -2.21 20.23
C LEU A 353 7.96 -3.22 19.20
N PHE A 354 8.68 -2.78 18.17
CA PHE A 354 9.38 -3.69 17.27
C PHE A 354 10.89 -3.48 17.39
N PRO A 355 11.64 -4.44 17.97
CA PRO A 355 13.02 -4.59 17.56
C PRO A 355 12.97 -4.95 16.07
N ILE A 356 13.69 -4.18 15.25
CA ILE A 356 14.08 -4.64 13.91
C ILE A 356 14.72 -6.01 14.16
N GLY A 357 14.05 -7.08 13.72
CA GLY A 357 14.45 -8.45 14.06
C GLY A 357 15.93 -8.65 13.78
N SER A 358 16.71 -8.89 14.83
CA SER A 358 18.03 -9.48 14.69
C SER A 358 17.81 -10.85 14.08
N SER A 359 18.31 -11.04 12.87
CA SER A 359 18.45 -12.34 12.25
C SER A 359 19.45 -13.17 13.06
N GLU A 360 19.00 -13.80 14.14
CA GLU A 360 19.67 -15.00 14.63
C GLU A 360 19.29 -16.15 13.69
N VAL A 361 20.07 -16.28 12.62
CA VAL A 361 20.25 -17.54 11.92
C VAL A 361 21.12 -18.38 12.85
N ARG A 362 20.52 -19.26 13.65
CA ARG A 362 21.28 -20.37 14.22
C ARG A 362 21.61 -21.33 13.08
N GLN A 363 22.91 -21.58 12.94
CA GLN A 363 23.51 -22.55 12.02
C GLN A 363 22.98 -23.96 12.26
#